data_AF-A0A1A8ABX2-F1
#
_entry.id   AF-A0A1A8ABX2-F1
#
_cell.length_a   1.000
_cell.length_b   1.000
_cell.length_c   1.000
_cell.angle_alpha   90.00
_cell.angle_beta   90.00
_cell.angle_gamma   90.00
#
_symmetry.space_group_name_H-M   'P 1'
#
loop_
_entity.id
_entity.type
_entity.pdbx_description
1 polymer ?
#
loop_
_entity_poly.entity_id
_entity_poly.type
_entity_poly.pdbx_seq_one_letter_code
_entity_poly.pdbx_strand_id
1 'polypeptide(L)'
;GQCNPNPCHNNDVCKEKGRGRFKCDCPKAFGGRTCKRASRVCVKGICGRGECVLTSTHPFYECKCKDPFQPPDCKKYSVCEPNPCKNGGQCIKRGNDFD
;
A
#
# COMPACT_ATOMS: atom_id res chain seq x y z
N GLY A 1 -25.59 21.95 3.04
CA GLY A 1 -24.40 22.44 2.31
C GLY A 1 -23.88 21.32 1.41
N GLN A 2 -22.80 21.55 0.65
CA GLN A 2 -22.26 20.51 -0.24
C GLN A 2 -21.59 19.35 0.50
N CYS A 3 -21.36 19.47 1.81
CA CYS A 3 -20.86 18.40 2.68
C CYS A 3 -21.98 17.55 3.33
N ASN A 4 -23.25 17.74 2.96
CA ASN A 4 -24.35 16.93 3.47
C ASN A 4 -25.28 16.49 2.33
N PRO A 5 -25.26 15.21 1.91
CA PRO A 5 -24.41 14.14 2.43
C PRO A 5 -22.92 14.34 2.08
N ASN A 6 -22.00 13.72 2.83
CA ASN A 6 -20.56 13.87 2.60
C ASN A 6 -20.19 13.34 1.19
N PRO A 7 -19.72 14.19 0.26
CA PRO A 7 -19.37 13.78 -1.10
C PRO A 7 -17.97 13.14 -1.20
N CYS A 8 -17.18 13.19 -0.13
CA CYS A 8 -15.83 12.65 -0.10
C CYS A 8 -15.85 11.12 0.07
N HIS A 9 -15.05 10.42 -0.73
CA HIS A 9 -14.88 8.97 -0.60
C HIS A 9 -14.08 8.61 0.65
N ASN A 10 -14.09 7.33 1.02
CA ASN A 10 -13.34 6.77 2.17
C ASN A 10 -13.69 7.42 3.51
N ASN A 11 -14.85 8.07 3.62
CA ASN A 11 -15.24 8.89 4.77
C ASN A 11 -14.24 10.04 5.07
N ASP A 12 -13.54 10.54 4.04
CA ASP A 12 -12.63 11.67 4.17
C ASP A 12 -13.36 12.94 4.60
N VAL A 13 -12.61 13.89 5.19
CA VAL A 13 -13.18 15.11 5.76
C VAL A 13 -13.61 16.07 4.66
N CYS A 14 -14.90 16.43 4.66
CA CYS A 14 -15.46 17.47 3.79
C CYS A 14 -15.43 18.84 4.49
N LYS A 15 -14.87 19.83 3.80
CA LYS A 15 -14.85 21.24 4.22
C LYS A 15 -15.68 22.08 3.27
N GLU A 16 -16.74 22.69 3.77
CA GLU A 16 -17.50 23.70 3.02
C GLU A 16 -16.57 24.86 2.64
N LYS A 17 -16.78 25.39 1.44
CA LYS A 17 -16.12 26.57 0.89
C LYS A 17 -17.21 27.55 0.46
N GLY A 18 -16.92 28.85 0.56
CA GLY A 18 -17.87 29.88 0.17
C GLY A 18 -18.35 29.73 -1.28
N ARG A 19 -19.58 30.21 -1.52
CA ARG A 19 -20.31 30.16 -2.80
C ARG A 19 -20.73 28.74 -3.23
N GLY A 20 -21.18 27.92 -2.30
CA GLY A 20 -21.58 26.54 -2.61
C GLY A 20 -20.43 25.77 -3.24
N ARG A 21 -19.29 25.69 -2.55
CA ARG A 21 -18.17 24.85 -2.96
C ARG A 21 -17.80 23.97 -1.79
N PHE A 22 -17.06 22.90 -2.03
CA PHE A 22 -16.45 22.11 -0.97
C PHE A 22 -15.02 21.72 -1.36
N LYS A 23 -14.27 21.27 -0.37
CA LYS A 23 -12.98 20.61 -0.55
C LYS A 23 -12.97 19.36 0.33
N CYS A 24 -12.55 18.23 -0.23
CA CYS A 24 -12.21 17.06 0.54
C CYS A 24 -10.73 17.10 0.95
N ASP A 25 -10.42 16.72 2.19
CA ASP A 25 -9.05 16.50 2.64
C ASP A 25 -8.64 15.07 2.31
N CYS A 26 -8.17 14.87 1.07
CA CYS A 26 -7.76 13.56 0.61
C CYS A 26 -6.44 13.10 1.28
N PRO A 27 -6.32 11.82 1.65
CA PRO A 27 -5.04 11.22 1.97
C PRO A 27 -4.09 11.37 0.77
N LYS A 28 -2.78 11.46 1.02
CA LYS A 28 -1.79 11.72 -0.05
C LYS A 28 -1.78 10.65 -1.16
N ALA A 29 -2.20 9.43 -0.86
CA ALA A 29 -2.37 8.36 -1.85
C ALA A 29 -3.59 8.55 -2.77
N PHE A 30 -4.46 9.52 -2.51
CA PHE A 30 -5.71 9.76 -3.23
C PHE A 30 -5.84 11.24 -3.64
N GLY A 31 -6.73 11.50 -4.58
CA GLY A 31 -6.96 12.86 -5.04
C GLY A 31 -8.23 13.01 -5.88
N GLY A 32 -8.36 14.19 -6.49
CA GLY A 32 -9.59 14.61 -7.15
C GLY A 32 -10.54 15.29 -6.18
N ARG A 33 -11.66 15.83 -6.71
CA ARG A 33 -12.61 16.63 -5.92
C ARG A 33 -13.24 15.85 -4.76
N THR A 34 -13.39 14.54 -4.91
CA THR A 34 -14.03 13.63 -3.94
C THR A 34 -13.07 12.55 -3.42
N CYS A 35 -11.75 12.65 -3.64
CA CYS A 35 -10.76 11.64 -3.24
C CYS A 35 -10.91 10.25 -3.89
N LYS A 36 -11.69 10.14 -4.98
CA LYS A 36 -11.85 8.88 -5.73
C LYS A 36 -10.58 8.44 -6.48
N ARG A 37 -9.72 9.38 -6.87
CA ARG A 37 -8.57 9.09 -7.75
C ARG A 37 -7.40 8.56 -6.94
N ALA A 38 -7.21 7.25 -6.94
CA ALA A 38 -6.03 6.58 -6.39
C ALA A 38 -4.72 7.02 -7.08
N SER A 39 -3.61 7.02 -6.34
CA SER A 39 -2.26 7.21 -6.87
C SER A 39 -1.95 6.09 -7.86
N ARG A 40 -1.35 6.47 -9.00
CA ARG A 40 -0.97 5.51 -10.05
C ARG A 40 0.30 4.73 -9.73
N VAL A 41 0.86 4.89 -8.52
CA VAL A 41 2.10 4.22 -8.11
C VAL A 41 1.98 2.69 -8.24
N CYS A 42 0.85 2.11 -7.81
CA CYS A 42 0.60 0.67 -7.94
C CYS A 42 0.35 0.19 -9.38
N VAL A 43 -0.12 1.07 -10.28
CA VAL A 43 -0.36 0.74 -11.70
C VAL A 43 0.97 0.54 -12.44
N LYS A 44 2.08 1.08 -11.94
CA LYS A 44 3.40 0.96 -12.56
C LYS A 44 4.09 -0.40 -12.37
N GLY A 45 3.46 -1.37 -11.67
CA GLY A 45 4.02 -2.72 -11.52
C GLY A 45 5.28 -2.78 -10.65
N ILE A 46 5.35 -1.95 -9.60
CA ILE A 46 6.55 -1.78 -8.76
C ILE A 46 6.83 -2.93 -7.80
N CYS A 47 5.81 -3.74 -7.45
CA CYS A 47 5.88 -4.75 -6.40
C CYS A 47 6.27 -6.16 -6.87
N GLY A 48 6.91 -6.31 -8.04
CA GLY A 48 7.46 -7.61 -8.47
C GLY A 48 6.49 -8.78 -8.30
N ARG A 49 6.85 -9.75 -7.45
CA ARG A 49 6.03 -10.92 -7.09
C ARG A 49 5.17 -10.66 -5.82
N GLY A 50 4.48 -9.54 -5.80
CA GLY A 50 3.64 -9.11 -4.68
C GLY A 50 2.48 -8.22 -5.11
N GLU A 51 1.63 -7.89 -4.15
CA GLU A 51 0.48 -7.00 -4.32
C GLU A 51 0.85 -5.60 -3.84
N CYS A 52 0.56 -4.58 -4.66
CA CYS A 52 0.75 -3.19 -4.27
C CYS A 52 -0.49 -2.68 -3.54
N VAL A 53 -0.28 -2.14 -2.34
CA VAL A 53 -1.34 -1.56 -1.51
C VAL A 53 -1.01 -0.09 -1.27
N LEU A 54 -1.99 0.79 -1.48
CA LEU A 54 -1.82 2.22 -1.18
C LEU A 54 -1.88 2.47 0.32
N THR A 55 -0.95 3.30 0.81
CA THR A 55 -0.84 3.63 2.23
C THR A 55 -0.91 5.15 2.44
N SER A 56 -1.22 5.58 3.67
CA SER A 56 -1.34 7.00 4.01
C SER A 56 0.00 7.67 4.36
N THR A 57 1.07 6.89 4.51
CA THR A 57 2.42 7.33 4.88
C THR A 57 3.36 7.24 3.68
N HIS A 58 4.35 8.14 3.57
CA HIS A 58 5.31 8.12 2.47
C HIS A 58 6.06 6.76 2.44
N PRO A 59 6.22 6.09 1.28
CA PRO A 59 6.02 6.57 -0.10
C PRO A 59 4.59 6.44 -0.68
N PHE A 60 3.59 6.24 0.19
CA PHE A 60 2.15 6.11 -0.10
C PHE A 60 1.76 4.80 -0.79
N TYR A 61 2.62 3.80 -0.65
CA TYR A 61 2.33 2.42 -0.97
C TYR A 61 3.22 1.49 -0.15
N GLU A 62 2.81 0.22 -0.07
CA GLU A 62 3.61 -0.91 0.40
C GLU A 62 3.41 -2.10 -0.55
N CYS A 63 4.40 -2.98 -0.61
CA CYS A 63 4.28 -4.23 -1.37
C CYS A 63 4.08 -5.40 -0.40
N LYS A 64 2.94 -6.07 -0.53
CA LYS A 64 2.66 -7.33 0.16
C LYS A 64 3.22 -8.48 -0.69
N CYS A 65 4.41 -8.93 -0.33
CA CYS A 65 5.09 -9.96 -1.09
C CYS A 65 4.44 -11.33 -0.89
N LYS A 66 4.37 -12.11 -1.96
CA LYS A 66 4.04 -13.53 -1.85
C LYS A 66 5.27 -14.28 -1.38
N ASP A 67 5.12 -15.23 -0.46
CA ASP A 67 6.25 -16.07 -0.06
C ASP A 67 6.85 -16.80 -1.28
N PRO A 68 8.19 -16.97 -1.35
CA PRO A 68 9.23 -16.53 -0.41
C PRO A 68 9.85 -15.14 -0.74
N PHE A 69 9.13 -14.29 -1.48
CA PHE A 69 9.64 -12.98 -1.90
C PHE A 69 9.61 -11.96 -0.77
N GLN A 70 10.61 -11.08 -0.76
CA GLN A 70 10.85 -10.15 0.34
C GLN A 70 10.55 -8.69 -0.04
N PRO A 71 10.03 -7.89 0.91
CA PRO A 71 9.93 -6.45 0.77
C PRO A 71 11.30 -5.78 0.49
N PRO A 72 11.34 -4.54 -0.01
CA PRO A 72 10.20 -3.65 -0.26
C PRO A 72 9.57 -3.78 -1.66
N ASP A 73 10.17 -4.48 -2.61
CA ASP A 73 9.68 -4.56 -4.00
C ASP A 73 9.39 -5.98 -4.51
N CYS A 74 9.51 -6.99 -3.64
CA CYS A 74 9.22 -8.40 -3.93
C CYS A 74 9.97 -8.94 -5.17
N LYS A 75 11.17 -8.43 -5.42
CA LYS A 75 12.06 -8.95 -6.49
C LYS A 75 13.07 -9.96 -5.98
N LYS A 76 13.38 -9.92 -4.68
CA LYS A 76 14.30 -10.86 -4.03
C LYS A 76 13.49 -11.96 -3.36
N TYR A 77 13.96 -13.21 -3.47
CA TYR A 77 13.47 -14.32 -2.66
C TYR A 77 14.46 -14.59 -1.53
N SER A 78 13.96 -14.99 -0.37
CA SER A 78 14.77 -15.49 0.73
C SER A 78 14.19 -16.81 1.20
N VAL A 79 14.98 -17.87 1.14
CA VAL A 79 14.59 -19.21 1.62
C VAL A 79 14.60 -19.32 3.13
N CYS A 80 15.27 -18.38 3.82
CA CYS A 80 15.40 -18.36 5.27
C CYS A 80 14.58 -17.26 5.96
N GLU A 81 13.83 -16.46 5.21
CA GLU A 81 13.02 -15.40 5.78
C GLU A 81 11.60 -15.46 5.22
N PRO A 82 10.57 -15.61 6.07
CA PRO A 82 10.67 -15.92 7.50
C PRO A 82 11.33 -17.30 7.73
N ASN A 83 11.95 -17.50 8.91
CA ASN A 83 12.67 -18.74 9.22
C ASN A 83 11.73 -19.96 9.08
N PRO A 84 11.94 -20.85 8.10
CA PRO A 84 11.07 -22.00 7.88
C PRO A 84 11.28 -23.11 8.92
N CYS A 85 12.40 -23.09 9.66
CA CYS A 85 12.77 -24.14 10.58
C CYS A 85 11.88 -24.13 11.84
N LYS A 86 11.26 -25.28 12.13
CA LYS A 86 10.42 -25.45 13.32
C LYS A 86 11.27 -25.56 14.60
N ASN A 87 10.63 -25.40 15.75
CA ASN A 87 11.23 -25.59 17.08
C ASN A 87 12.45 -24.71 17.38
N GLY A 88 12.56 -23.54 16.74
CA GLY A 88 13.69 -22.64 16.93
C GLY A 88 14.97 -23.07 16.20
N GLY A 89 14.87 -23.98 15.22
CA GLY A 89 15.99 -24.30 14.34
C GLY A 89 16.52 -23.07 13.60
N GLN A 90 17.81 -23.06 13.29
CA GLN A 90 18.45 -21.97 12.55
C GLN A 90 18.46 -22.31 11.07
N CYS A 91 17.89 -21.46 10.23
CA CYS A 91 17.94 -21.64 8.78
C CYS A 91 19.31 -21.24 8.22
N ILE A 92 19.90 -22.14 7.42
CA ILE A 92 21.17 -21.92 6.74
C ILE A 92 20.93 -21.95 5.23
N LYS A 93 21.10 -20.80 4.57
CA LYS A 93 20.93 -20.70 3.12
C LYS A 93 21.99 -21.52 2.36
N ARG A 94 21.55 -22.46 1.52
CA ARG A 94 22.35 -23.25 0.57
C ARG A 94 21.93 -22.93 -0.87
N GLY A 95 22.38 -21.78 -1.37
CA GLY A 95 22.03 -21.32 -2.73
C GLY A 95 20.55 -20.98 -2.87
N ASN A 96 19.80 -21.83 -3.58
CA ASN A 96 18.34 -21.72 -3.77
C ASN A 96 17.53 -22.56 -2.77
N ASP A 97 18.21 -23.26 -1.87
CA ASP A 97 17.62 -24.16 -0.86
C ASP A 97 18.06 -23.75 0.55
N PHE A 98 17.49 -24.36 1.59
CA PHE A 98 17.85 -24.14 2.99
C PHE A 98 18.06 -25.46 3.75
N ASP A 99 18.91 -25.39 4.77
CA ASP A 99 19.21 -26.47 5.73
C ASP A 99 18.80 -26.00 7.14
#